data_AF-A0A1I2T9W7-F1
#
_entry.id   AF-A0A1I2T9W7-F1
#
_cell.length_a   1.000
_cell.length_b   1.000
_cell.length_c   1.000
_cell.angle_alpha   90.00
_cell.angle_beta   90.00
_cell.angle_gamma   90.00
#
_symmetry.space_group_name_H-M   'P 1'
#
loop_
_entity.id
_entity.type
_entity.pdbx_description
1 polymer ?
#
loop_
_entity_poly.entity_id
_entity_poly.type
_entity_poly.pdbx_seq_one_letter_code
_entity_poly.pdbx_strand_id
1 'polypeptide(L)' 'MSTLVVNINDKKSEKAIKAVLDALGLSYNIERDNSVITSEEIIYNRLKESAKQIKRHKQGKLSLKDASEILNEL' A
#
# COMPACT_ATOMS: atom_id res chain seq x y z
N MET A 1 -2.76 -31.96 -16.09
CA MET A 1 -2.39 -30.58 -16.47
C MET A 1 -1.88 -29.92 -15.21
N SER A 2 -0.62 -29.47 -15.20
CA SER A 2 0.03 -28.95 -13.99
C SER A 2 0.28 -27.46 -14.16
N THR A 3 -0.22 -26.65 -13.23
CA THR A 3 -0.07 -25.20 -13.25
C THR A 3 0.89 -24.79 -12.14
N LEU A 4 1.93 -24.02 -12.49
CA LEU A 4 2.86 -23.43 -11.54
C LEU A 4 2.48 -21.96 -11.32
N VAL A 5 2.16 -21.59 -10.09
CA VAL A 5 1.86 -20.21 -9.70
C VAL A 5 3.10 -19.63 -9.02
N VAL A 6 3.58 -18.49 -9.49
CA VAL A 6 4.77 -17.81 -8.96
C VAL A 6 4.41 -16.37 -8.64
N ASN A 7 4.71 -15.93 -7.42
CA ASN A 7 4.48 -14.56 -6.99
C ASN A 7 5.73 -13.71 -7.25
N ILE A 8 5.58 -12.61 -7.99
CA ILE A 8 6.70 -11.77 -8.45
C ILE A 8 6.49 -10.35 -7.94
N ASN A 9 7.38 -9.91 -7.04
CA ASN A 9 7.26 -8.62 -6.36
C ASN A 9 7.98 -7.47 -7.08
N ASP A 10 8.71 -7.74 -8.18
CA ASP A 10 9.46 -6.73 -8.90
C ASP A 10 9.39 -6.86 -10.43
N LYS A 11 9.38 -5.71 -11.11
CA LYS A 11 9.17 -5.60 -12.56
C LYS A 11 10.33 -6.16 -13.40
N LYS A 12 11.54 -6.27 -12.83
CA LYS A 12 12.71 -6.78 -13.56
C LYS A 12 12.62 -8.30 -13.66
N SER A 13 12.30 -8.96 -12.56
CA SER A 13 12.06 -10.40 -12.49
C SER A 13 10.85 -10.81 -13.33
N GLU A 14 9.77 -10.00 -13.36
CA GLU A 14 8.62 -10.23 -14.23
C GLU A 14 9.02 -10.32 -15.71
N LYS A 15 9.86 -9.38 -16.19
CA LYS A 15 10.33 -9.38 -17.58
C LYS A 15 11.22 -10.57 -17.90
N ALA A 16 12.11 -10.94 -16.97
CA ALA A 16 13.01 -12.08 -17.16
C ALA A 16 12.23 -13.39 -17.27
N ILE A 17 11.24 -13.58 -16.41
CA ILE A 17 10.40 -14.79 -16.41
C ILE A 17 9.56 -14.86 -17.69
N LYS A 18 8.98 -13.74 -18.15
CA LYS A 18 8.27 -13.70 -19.44
C LYS A 18 9.15 -14.15 -20.60
N ALA A 19 10.35 -13.59 -20.72
CA ALA A 19 11.26 -13.94 -21.81
C ALA A 19 11.61 -15.44 -21.82
N VAL A 20 11.75 -16.05 -20.64
CA VAL A 20 11.97 -17.50 -20.52
C VAL A 20 10.72 -18.28 -20.94
N LEU A 21 9.54 -17.90 -20.46
CA LEU A 21 8.28 -18.58 -20.80
C LEU A 21 7.97 -18.46 -22.30
N ASP A 22 8.19 -17.28 -22.89
CA ASP A 22 8.03 -17.01 -24.32
C ASP A 22 9.01 -17.85 -25.15
N ALA A 23 10.28 -17.95 -24.74
CA ALA A 23 11.29 -18.79 -25.41
C ALA A 23 10.96 -20.29 -25.34
N LEU A 24 10.28 -20.71 -24.27
CA LEU A 24 9.83 -22.10 -24.09
C LEU A 24 8.45 -22.38 -24.74
N GLY A 25 7.80 -21.37 -25.32
CA GLY A 25 6.48 -21.51 -25.94
C GLY A 25 5.37 -21.87 -24.95
N LEU A 26 5.54 -21.52 -23.67
CA LEU A 26 4.59 -21.84 -22.62
C LEU A 26 3.52 -20.77 -22.50
N SER A 27 2.26 -21.18 -22.38
CA SER A 27 1.16 -20.26 -22.08
C SER A 27 1.18 -19.86 -20.62
N TYR A 28 1.05 -18.56 -20.34
CA TYR A 28 0.96 -18.02 -18.99
C TYR A 28 -0.11 -16.93 -18.91
N ASN A 29 -0.63 -16.71 -17.70
CA ASN A 29 -1.50 -15.58 -17.38
C ASN A 29 -0.83 -14.72 -16.31
N ILE A 30 -1.04 -13.40 -16.37
CA ILE A 30 -0.52 -12.46 -15.38
C ILE A 30 -1.72 -11.90 -14.63
N GLU A 31 -1.85 -12.33 -13.39
CA GLU A 31 -2.77 -11.70 -12.46
C GLU A 31 -2.01 -10.59 -11.74
N ARG A 32 -2.36 -9.34 -12.07
CA ARG A 32 -1.94 -8.23 -11.23
C ARG A 32 -2.90 -8.23 -10.05
N ASP A 33 -2.36 -8.55 -8.88
CA ASP A 33 -3.05 -8.27 -7.64
C ASP A 33 -3.09 -6.74 -7.49
N ASN A 34 -4.06 -6.12 -8.16
CA ASN A 34 -4.49 -4.78 -7.84
C ASN A 34 -5.23 -4.92 -6.51
N SER A 35 -4.49 -5.16 -5.43
CA SER A 35 -5.06 -5.16 -4.09
C SER A 35 -5.70 -3.79 -3.93
N VAL A 36 -7.01 -3.74 -4.14
CA VAL A 36 -7.86 -2.60 -3.85
C VAL A 36 -7.50 -2.26 -2.42
N ILE A 37 -6.89 -1.08 -2.18
CA ILE A 37 -6.47 -0.67 -0.85
C ILE A 37 -7.66 -0.95 0.06
N THR A 38 -7.50 -1.96 0.90
CA THR A 38 -8.65 -2.50 1.61
C THR A 38 -9.12 -1.45 2.59
N SER A 39 -10.41 -1.45 2.94
CA SER A 39 -10.91 -0.50 3.93
C SER A 39 -10.11 -0.61 5.23
N GLU A 40 -9.64 -1.81 5.57
CA GLU A 40 -8.73 -2.09 6.66
C GLU A 40 -7.39 -1.35 6.55
N GLU A 41 -6.73 -1.36 5.39
CA GLU A 41 -5.46 -0.64 5.20
C GLU A 41 -5.61 0.87 5.29
N ILE A 42 -6.73 1.42 4.78
CA ILE A 42 -7.03 2.86 4.91
C ILE A 42 -7.22 3.22 6.38
N ILE A 43 -8.00 2.42 7.11
CA ILE A 43 -8.24 2.63 8.55
C ILE A 43 -6.93 2.52 9.33
N TYR A 44 -6.14 1.48 9.06
CA TYR A 44 -4.84 1.28 9.71
C TYR A 44 -3.90 2.47 9.49
N ASN A 45 -3.78 2.94 8.25
CA ASN A 45 -2.93 4.08 7.93
C ASN A 45 -3.40 5.38 8.61
N ARG A 46 -4.71 5.63 8.67
CA ARG A 46 -5.27 6.78 9.41
C ARG A 46 -4.94 6.70 10.90
N LEU A 47 -5.17 5.55 11.53
CA LEU A 47 -4.87 5.35 12.96
C LEU A 47 -3.38 5.52 13.26
N LYS A 48 -2.52 4.99 12.39
CA LYS A 48 -1.06 5.14 12.51
C LYS A 48 -0.63 6.61 12.46
N GLU A 49 -1.19 7.40 11.55
CA GLU A 49 -0.90 8.82 11.47
C GLU A 49 -1.45 9.60 12.69
N SER A 50 -2.66 9.30 13.15
CA SER A 50 -3.21 9.89 14.37
C SER A 50 -2.32 9.60 15.59
N ALA A 51 -1.83 8.37 15.74
CA ALA A 51 -0.92 8.02 16.83
C ALA A 51 0.40 8.81 16.77
N LYS A 52 0.94 9.07 15.57
CA LYS A 52 2.12 9.93 15.40
C LYS A 52 1.83 11.38 15.80
N GLN A 53 0.68 11.92 15.42
CA GLN A 53 0.29 13.29 15.79
C GLN A 53 0.12 13.44 17.30
N ILE A 54 -0.55 12.48 17.96
CA ILE A 54 -0.68 12.43 19.43
C ILE A 54 0.70 12.41 20.09
N LYS A 55 1.63 11.58 19.58
CA LYS A 55 2.99 11.51 20.10
C LYS A 55 3.73 12.85 19.93
N ARG A 56 3.59 13.53 18.78
CA ARG A 56 4.19 14.85 18.55
C ARG A 56 3.62 15.93 19.47
N HIS A 57 2.31 15.90 19.73
CA HIS A 57 1.66 16.78 20.70
C HIS A 57 2.19 16.55 22.11
N LYS A 58 2.28 15.29 22.56
CA LYS A 58 2.88 14.94 23.87
C LYS A 58 4.35 15.38 24.00
N GLN A 59 5.08 15.50 22.89
CA GLN A 59 6.45 16.00 22.85
C GLN A 59 6.55 17.54 22.76
N GLY A 60 5.43 18.26 22.75
CA GLY A 60 5.38 19.72 22.57
C GLY A 60 5.76 20.18 21.15
N LYS A 61 5.84 19.26 20.18
CA LYS A 61 6.23 19.54 18.78
C LYS A 61 5.04 19.86 17.87
N LEU A 62 3.83 19.72 18.39
CA LEU A 62 2.59 20.01 17.70
C LEU A 62 1.67 20.67 18.72
N SER A 63 1.20 21.89 18.46
CA SER A 63 0.14 22.50 19.26
C SER A 63 -1.20 22.06 18.70
N LEU A 64 -2.12 21.63 19.57
CA LEU A 64 -3.51 21.47 19.17
C LEU A 64 -4.15 22.87 19.19
N LYS A 65 -4.88 23.20 18.13
CA LYS A 65 -5.74 24.38 18.10
C LYS A 65 -6.93 24.15 19.00
N ASP A 66 -7.40 25.21 19.66
CA ASP A 66 -8.62 25.14 20.44
C ASP A 66 -9.82 24.91 19.54
N ALA A 67 -10.83 24.20 20.07
CA ALA A 67 -12.06 23.92 19.31
C ALA A 67 -12.72 25.21 18.79
N SER A 68 -12.62 26.29 19.56
CA SER A 68 -13.11 27.62 19.19
C SER A 68 -12.37 28.23 18.01
N GLU A 69 -11.05 27.97 17.86
CA GLU A 69 -10.28 28.44 16.70
C GLU A 69 -10.67 27.69 15.43
N ILE A 70 -10.88 26.37 15.55
CA ILE A 70 -11.28 25.53 14.41
C ILE A 70 -12.67 25.92 13.91
N LEU A 71 -13.60 26.23 14.81
CA LEU A 71 -14.97 26.64 14.47
C LEU A 71 -15.03 28.02 13.80
N ASN A 72 -14.04 28.88 14.02
CA ASN A 72 -13.95 30.19 13.36
C ASN A 72 -13.33 30.11 11.95
N GLU A 73 -12.71 28.99 11.57
CA GLU A 73 -12.10 28.76 10.25
C GLU A 73 -13.05 28.06 9.25
N LEU A 74 -14.28 27.71 9.67
CA LEU A 74 -15.34 27.08 8.87
C LEU A 74 -16.34 28.13 8.35
#